data_AF-A0A3P6SAV8-F1
#
_entry.id   AF-A0A3P6SAV8-F1
#
_cell.length_a   1.000
_cell.length_b   1.000
_cell.length_c   1.000
_cell.angle_alpha   90.00
_cell.angle_beta   90.00
_cell.angle_gamma   90.00
#
_symmetry.space_group_name_H-M   'P 1'
#
loop_
_entity.id
_entity.type
_entity.pdbx_description
1 polymer ?
#
loop_
_entity_poly.entity_id
_entity_poly.type
_entity_poly.pdbx_seq_one_letter_code
_entity_poly.pdbx_strand_id
1 'polypeptide(L)'
;MEAFNTHIPGRNAVCPTCKTKTTIKDVRKHYTNAVKVTDTTEVEMLKNSNAALHIKISGLEVELARKDRELTELRKKLQEGIPHDIISATPQLIVQPRGGRMFMNPERKESLVNGSSNADARAMDFNGEVWAVGVACSQVRNIFSPYGIRMLTISRQEFKLRECYPLHSGRSRVVVFSPFESSLLLSGGEDKRALVSMNGAVRRQWKMPNEKPVWTGCWTSANRVALGLGDGRVFEYAVDSDSTEPIRDYTQGVGHLPIIFTGFDPSSSTLLVASFKKLIAFRNERVFPLLNNADG
;
A
#
# COMPACT_ATOMS: atom_id res chain seq x y z
N MET A 1 -16.88 29.42 50.33
CA MET A 1 -17.50 30.50 51.13
C MET A 1 -19.00 30.39 50.93
N GLU A 2 -19.74 30.46 52.03
CA GLU A 2 -21.20 30.31 52.15
C GLU A 2 -21.81 28.94 51.81
N ALA A 3 -21.94 28.09 52.85
CA ALA A 3 -23.09 27.21 53.00
C ALA A 3 -23.15 26.71 54.45
N PHE A 4 -23.85 27.46 55.29
CA PHE A 4 -24.88 26.97 56.22
C PHE A 4 -25.37 28.20 56.97
N ASN A 5 -26.42 28.79 56.42
CA ASN A 5 -27.16 29.90 57.02
C ASN A 5 -27.72 29.41 58.37
N THR A 6 -27.02 29.67 59.47
CA THR A 6 -27.53 29.40 60.82
C THR A 6 -28.53 30.50 61.16
N HIS A 7 -29.76 30.34 60.69
CA HIS A 7 -30.92 30.99 61.26
C HIS A 7 -31.79 29.90 61.90
N ILE A 8 -31.60 29.66 63.20
CA ILE A 8 -32.59 28.97 64.02
C ILE A 8 -33.30 30.07 64.83
N PRO A 9 -34.40 30.65 64.33
CA PRO A 9 -35.24 31.48 65.17
C PRO A 9 -36.01 30.56 66.14
N GLY A 10 -35.77 30.75 67.44
CA GLY A 10 -36.81 30.69 68.46
C GLY A 10 -37.52 29.35 68.76
N ARG A 11 -37.26 28.88 69.98
CA ARG A 11 -38.17 28.19 70.93
C ARG A 11 -38.51 26.70 70.79
N ASN A 12 -38.22 25.98 69.69
CA ASN A 12 -38.38 24.50 69.66
C ASN A 12 -37.38 23.81 68.71
N ALA A 13 -36.07 23.92 68.98
CA ALA A 13 -35.07 23.23 68.19
C ALA A 13 -35.06 21.72 68.52
N VAL A 14 -35.17 20.88 67.49
CA VAL A 14 -35.07 19.41 67.56
C VAL A 14 -33.95 18.94 66.66
N CYS A 15 -33.23 17.90 67.06
CA CYS A 15 -32.13 17.35 66.28
C CYS A 15 -32.65 16.83 64.93
N PRO A 16 -32.08 17.24 63.77
CA PRO A 16 -32.57 16.78 62.47
C PRO A 16 -32.39 15.28 62.25
N THR A 17 -31.46 14.64 62.96
CA THR A 17 -31.17 13.21 62.84
C THR A 17 -32.09 12.34 63.69
N CYS A 18 -32.33 12.71 64.96
CA CYS A 18 -33.08 11.88 65.91
C CYS A 18 -34.38 12.51 66.44
N LYS A 19 -34.68 13.76 66.06
CA LYS A 19 -35.88 14.52 66.43
C LYS A 19 -36.06 14.81 67.94
N THR A 20 -35.06 14.53 68.79
CA THR A 20 -35.08 14.86 70.22
C THR A 20 -34.90 16.37 70.44
N LYS A 21 -35.61 16.95 71.43
CA LYS A 21 -35.47 18.37 71.80
C LYS A 21 -34.01 18.67 72.12
N THR A 22 -33.48 19.71 71.49
CA THR A 22 -32.06 20.07 71.52
C THR A 22 -31.91 21.47 72.07
N THR A 23 -30.99 21.66 73.00
CA THR A 23 -30.66 22.98 73.55
C THR A 23 -29.47 23.59 72.79
N ILE A 24 -29.26 24.91 72.90
CA ILE A 24 -28.15 25.57 72.21
C ILE A 24 -26.77 25.06 72.66
N LYS A 25 -26.68 24.47 73.87
CA LYS A 25 -25.46 23.86 74.40
C LYS A 25 -25.10 22.55 73.69
N ASP A 26 -26.08 21.89 73.08
CA ASP A 26 -25.89 20.62 72.37
C ASP A 26 -25.38 20.84 70.93
N VAL A 27 -25.38 22.09 70.46
CA VAL A 27 -24.88 22.48 69.13
C VAL A 27 -23.35 22.57 69.16
N ARG A 28 -22.67 21.64 68.48
CA ARG A 28 -21.22 21.67 68.31
C ARG A 28 -20.84 22.28 66.96
N LYS A 29 -19.96 23.27 66.98
CA LYS A 29 -19.36 23.82 65.75
C LYS A 29 -18.22 22.89 65.32
N HIS A 30 -18.40 22.20 64.20
CA HIS A 30 -17.34 21.45 63.56
C HIS A 30 -16.54 22.38 62.67
N TYR A 31 -15.30 22.65 63.03
CA TYR A 31 -14.36 23.38 62.20
C TYR A 31 -13.54 22.38 61.40
N THR A 32 -13.66 22.41 60.08
CA THR A 32 -12.79 21.66 59.17
C THR A 32 -11.69 22.60 58.70
N ASN A 33 -10.42 22.20 58.78
CA ASN A 33 -9.28 23.07 58.48
C ASN A 33 -9.28 23.62 57.04
N ALA A 34 -9.92 22.93 56.08
CA ALA A 34 -10.28 23.47 54.76
C ALA A 34 -11.30 22.54 54.08
N VAL A 35 -12.38 23.09 53.53
CA VAL A 35 -13.27 22.36 52.60
C VAL A 35 -12.75 22.61 51.19
N LYS A 36 -12.10 21.62 50.59
CA LYS A 36 -11.62 21.72 49.21
C LYS A 36 -12.70 21.20 48.26
N VAL A 37 -13.52 22.12 47.76
CA VAL A 37 -14.46 21.81 46.67
C VAL A 37 -13.63 21.68 45.40
N THR A 38 -13.56 20.47 44.85
CA THR A 38 -12.85 20.21 43.60
C THR A 38 -13.88 20.20 42.49
N ASP A 39 -13.71 21.09 41.51
CA ASP A 39 -14.56 21.13 40.33
C ASP A 39 -14.32 19.86 39.49
N THR A 40 -15.35 19.04 39.32
CA THR A 40 -15.29 17.78 38.56
C THR A 40 -15.97 17.88 37.19
N THR A 41 -16.43 19.07 36.79
CA THR A 41 -17.18 19.28 35.54
C THR A 41 -16.43 18.78 34.31
N GLU A 42 -15.15 19.12 34.17
CA GLU A 42 -14.31 18.65 33.06
C GLU A 42 -14.16 17.12 33.05
N VAL A 43 -14.01 16.50 34.22
CA VAL A 43 -13.86 15.04 34.34
C VAL A 43 -15.15 14.34 33.94
N GLU A 44 -16.31 14.87 34.32
CA GLU A 44 -17.61 14.34 33.92
C GLU A 44 -17.88 14.53 32.42
N MET A 45 -17.55 15.69 31.87
CA MET A 45 -17.63 15.95 30.42
C MET A 45 -16.78 14.95 29.62
N LEU A 46 -15.54 14.71 30.05
CA LEU A 46 -14.64 13.77 29.39
C LEU A 46 -15.18 12.34 29.48
N LYS A 47 -15.72 11.91 30.62
CA LYS A 47 -16.34 10.59 30.77
C LYS A 47 -17.52 10.40 29.82
N ASN A 48 -18.39 11.41 29.71
CA ASN A 48 -19.55 11.38 28.83
C ASN A 48 -19.14 11.35 27.34
N SER A 49 -18.14 12.15 26.96
CA SER A 49 -17.58 12.14 25.62
C SER A 49 -16.98 10.78 25.26
N ASN A 50 -16.24 10.17 26.19
CA ASN A 50 -15.63 8.86 25.98
C ASN A 50 -16.68 7.75 25.83
N ALA A 51 -17.74 7.79 26.64
CA ALA A 51 -18.88 6.88 26.49
C ALA A 51 -19.57 7.01 25.12
N ALA A 52 -19.79 8.24 24.65
CA ALA A 52 -20.38 8.49 23.33
C ALA A 52 -19.49 7.98 22.18
N LEU A 53 -18.17 8.14 22.30
CA LEU A 53 -17.21 7.60 21.34
C LEU A 53 -17.21 6.07 21.33
N HIS A 54 -17.25 5.42 22.49
CA HIS A 54 -17.34 3.96 22.56
C HIS A 54 -18.60 3.41 21.87
N ILE A 55 -19.75 4.06 22.06
CA ILE A 55 -21.00 3.71 21.37
C ILE A 55 -20.83 3.85 19.85
N LYS A 56 -20.22 4.95 19.40
CA LYS A 56 -20.00 5.20 17.97
C LYS A 56 -19.05 4.18 17.34
N ILE A 57 -17.96 3.82 18.04
CA ILE A 57 -17.01 2.80 17.61
C ILE A 57 -17.71 1.45 17.47
N SER A 58 -18.45 1.03 18.49
CA SER A 58 -19.20 -0.23 18.45
C SER A 58 -20.21 -0.27 17.30
N GLY A 59 -20.92 0.84 17.05
CA GLY A 59 -21.83 0.96 15.90
C GLY A 59 -21.12 0.81 14.55
N LEU A 60 -19.96 1.43 14.39
CA LEU A 60 -19.16 1.33 13.17
C LEU A 60 -18.58 -0.08 12.97
N GLU A 61 -18.18 -0.77 14.04
CA GLU A 61 -17.70 -2.16 13.97
C GLU A 61 -18.80 -3.12 13.49
N VAL A 62 -20.03 -2.93 13.97
CA VAL A 62 -21.19 -3.71 13.51
C VAL A 62 -21.50 -3.43 12.04
N GLU A 63 -21.46 -2.16 11.62
CA GLU A 63 -21.71 -1.79 10.23
C GLU A 63 -20.64 -2.34 9.29
N LEU A 64 -19.37 -2.33 9.72
CA LEU A 64 -18.25 -2.90 8.98
C LEU A 64 -18.42 -4.41 8.81
N ALA A 65 -18.75 -5.12 9.89
CA ALA A 65 -19.03 -6.56 9.83
C ALA A 65 -20.22 -6.89 8.91
N ARG A 66 -21.26 -6.04 8.86
CA ARG A 66 -22.38 -6.18 7.92
C ARG A 66 -21.91 -6.04 6.47
N LYS A 67 -21.09 -5.02 6.19
CA LYS A 67 -20.56 -4.77 4.85
C LYS A 67 -19.62 -5.87 4.36
N ASP A 68 -18.81 -6.44 5.24
CA ASP A 68 -17.95 -7.57 4.89
C ASP A 68 -18.76 -8.81 4.50
N ARG A 69 -19.88 -9.09 5.19
CA ARG A 69 -20.80 -10.18 4.80
C ARG A 69 -21.43 -9.92 3.43
N GLU A 70 -21.90 -8.70 3.18
CA GLU A 70 -22.48 -8.29 1.89
C GLU A 70 -21.47 -8.48 0.74
N LEU A 71 -20.22 -8.06 0.94
CA LEU A 71 -19.13 -8.27 -0.03
C LEU A 71 -18.83 -9.76 -0.25
N THR A 72 -18.85 -10.57 0.81
CA THR A 72 -18.60 -12.01 0.70
C THR A 72 -19.70 -12.72 -0.07
N GLU A 73 -20.96 -12.34 0.16
CA GLU A 73 -22.12 -12.86 -0.56
C GLU A 73 -22.12 -12.45 -2.04
N LEU A 74 -21.81 -11.18 -2.34
CA LEU A 74 -21.67 -10.69 -3.71
C LEU A 74 -20.54 -11.41 -4.45
N ARG A 75 -19.38 -11.63 -3.82
CA ARG A 75 -18.28 -12.41 -4.39
C ARG A 75 -18.71 -13.84 -4.72
N LYS A 76 -19.45 -14.49 -3.81
CA LYS A 76 -19.97 -15.84 -4.01
C LYS A 76 -20.96 -15.89 -5.19
N LYS A 77 -21.91 -14.95 -5.27
CA LYS A 77 -22.84 -14.83 -6.41
C LYS A 77 -22.12 -14.60 -7.74
N LEU A 78 -21.04 -13.81 -7.73
CA LEU A 78 -20.22 -13.57 -8.93
C LEU A 78 -19.50 -14.85 -9.39
N GLN A 79 -19.11 -15.71 -8.44
CA GLN A 79 -18.44 -16.97 -8.71
C GLN A 79 -19.42 -18.07 -9.16
N GLU A 80 -20.65 -18.06 -8.64
CA GLU A 80 -21.73 -18.99 -9.01
C GLU A 80 -22.40 -18.64 -10.36
N GLY A 81 -22.28 -17.38 -10.82
CA GLY A 81 -22.85 -16.88 -12.08
C GLY A 81 -21.98 -17.10 -13.33
N ILE A 82 -20.82 -17.75 -13.21
CA ILE A 82 -19.95 -18.06 -14.36
C ILE A 82 -20.18 -19.52 -14.77
N PRO A 83 -20.93 -19.81 -15.86
CA PRO A 83 -20.98 -21.16 -16.39
C PRO A 83 -19.57 -21.60 -16.83
N HIS A 84 -19.20 -22.82 -16.45
CA HIS A 84 -17.90 -23.44 -16.73
C HIS A 84 -17.66 -23.81 -18.21
N ASP A 85 -18.53 -23.41 -19.12
CA ASP A 85 -18.35 -23.58 -20.57
C ASP A 85 -18.35 -22.20 -21.23
N ILE A 86 -17.15 -21.63 -21.40
CA ILE A 86 -16.65 -20.85 -22.55
C ILE A 86 -15.20 -20.49 -22.15
N ILE A 87 -14.28 -21.41 -22.44
CA ILE A 87 -12.87 -21.07 -22.62
C ILE A 87 -12.78 -20.39 -23.98
N SER A 88 -13.09 -19.09 -24.02
CA SER A 88 -12.65 -18.22 -25.09
C SER A 88 -11.46 -17.43 -24.56
N ALA A 89 -10.28 -17.81 -25.06
CA ALA A 89 -8.95 -17.34 -24.66
C ALA A 89 -8.75 -15.83 -24.91
N THR A 90 -9.34 -15.02 -24.05
CA THR A 90 -8.99 -13.60 -23.89
C THR A 90 -8.74 -13.36 -22.42
N PRO A 91 -7.48 -13.14 -22.00
CA PRO A 91 -7.16 -12.87 -20.60
C PRO A 91 -7.88 -11.58 -20.18
N GLN A 92 -8.88 -11.73 -19.30
CA GLN A 92 -9.62 -10.62 -18.72
C GLN A 92 -8.63 -9.71 -17.97
N LEU A 93 -8.57 -8.44 -18.38
CA LEU A 93 -7.84 -7.43 -17.64
C LEU A 93 -8.47 -7.24 -16.28
N ILE A 94 -7.74 -7.65 -15.24
CA ILE A 94 -8.08 -7.20 -13.90
C ILE A 94 -7.57 -5.77 -13.81
N VAL A 95 -8.46 -4.79 -14.05
CA VAL A 95 -8.19 -3.39 -13.73
C VAL A 95 -8.12 -3.31 -12.21
N GLN A 96 -6.94 -3.60 -11.68
CA GLN A 96 -6.70 -3.52 -10.25
C GLN A 96 -6.72 -2.04 -9.84
N PRO A 97 -7.46 -1.68 -8.77
CA PRO A 97 -7.41 -0.33 -8.24
C PRO A 97 -5.98 -0.05 -7.77
N ARG A 98 -5.21 0.70 -8.57
CA ARG A 98 -3.89 1.19 -8.17
C ARG A 98 -4.07 2.00 -6.87
N GLY A 99 -3.52 1.47 -5.78
CA GLY A 99 -3.84 1.88 -4.41
C GLY A 99 -3.72 3.38 -4.17
N GLY A 100 -4.70 3.92 -3.44
CA GLY A 100 -4.66 5.30 -2.91
C GLY A 100 -3.52 5.52 -1.91
N ARG A 101 -3.32 6.78 -1.51
CA ARG A 101 -2.25 7.22 -0.58
C ARG A 101 -2.11 6.28 0.62
N MET A 102 -0.92 5.70 0.77
CA MET A 102 -0.56 4.91 1.94
C MET A 102 -0.27 5.83 3.12
N PHE A 103 -0.92 5.59 4.25
CA PHE A 103 -0.56 6.19 5.53
C PHE A 103 0.30 5.19 6.31
N MET A 104 1.56 5.54 6.57
CA MET A 104 2.45 4.77 7.41
C MET A 104 2.48 5.38 8.81
N ASN A 105 2.20 4.56 9.84
CA ASN A 105 2.41 4.98 11.22
C ASN A 105 3.91 4.87 11.58
N PRO A 106 4.39 5.57 12.64
CA PRO A 106 5.80 5.58 13.03
C PRO A 106 6.39 4.19 13.32
N GLU A 107 5.62 3.31 13.96
CA GLU A 107 6.04 1.92 14.27
C GLU A 107 6.34 1.09 13.01
N ARG A 108 5.52 1.22 11.96
CA ARG A 108 5.77 0.57 10.67
C ARG A 108 6.98 1.16 9.97
N LYS A 109 7.21 2.47 10.10
CA LYS A 109 8.41 3.13 9.59
C LYS A 109 9.67 2.57 10.25
N GLU A 110 9.66 2.35 11.57
CA GLU A 110 10.80 1.76 12.29
C GLU A 110 11.06 0.30 11.88
N SER A 111 10.01 -0.50 11.63
CA SER A 111 10.17 -1.87 11.15
C SER A 111 10.82 -1.98 9.75
N LEU A 112 10.76 -0.91 8.94
CA LEU A 112 11.47 -0.81 7.66
C LEU A 112 12.94 -0.39 7.81
N VAL A 113 13.29 0.25 8.95
CA VAL A 113 14.64 0.76 9.23
C VAL A 113 15.55 -0.30 9.85
N ASN A 114 14.98 -1.38 10.41
CA ASN A 114 15.74 -2.51 10.93
C ASN A 114 16.35 -3.36 9.80
N GLY A 115 17.41 -2.82 9.20
CA GLY A 115 18.24 -3.46 8.18
C GLY A 115 18.96 -2.41 7.33
N SER A 116 20.29 -2.45 7.29
CA SER A 116 21.10 -1.68 6.32
C SER A 116 20.81 -2.03 4.85
N SER A 117 19.95 -3.02 4.60
CA SER A 117 19.61 -3.61 3.31
C SER A 117 18.44 -2.96 2.56
N ASN A 118 17.65 -2.08 3.21
CA ASN A 118 16.50 -1.42 2.58
C ASN A 118 16.83 -0.05 1.97
N ALA A 119 18.05 0.47 2.16
CA ALA A 119 18.44 1.84 1.77
C ALA A 119 18.55 2.09 0.24
N ASP A 120 18.18 1.11 -0.59
CA ASP A 120 18.41 1.14 -2.04
C ASP A 120 17.20 0.66 -2.85
N ALA A 121 16.00 0.70 -2.24
CA ALA A 121 14.77 0.37 -2.94
C ALA A 121 14.43 1.44 -3.98
N ARG A 122 14.38 1.05 -5.26
CA ARG A 122 14.14 1.96 -6.39
C ARG A 122 12.87 1.66 -7.19
N ALA A 123 12.29 0.49 -6.99
CA ALA A 123 11.13 0.03 -7.73
C ALA A 123 10.22 -0.79 -6.83
N MET A 124 8.92 -0.57 -6.94
CA MET A 124 7.91 -1.33 -6.22
C MET A 124 6.59 -1.34 -6.99
N ASP A 125 5.80 -2.37 -6.76
CA ASP A 125 4.45 -2.49 -7.29
C ASP A 125 3.53 -3.26 -6.33
N PHE A 126 2.23 -3.16 -6.54
CA PHE A 126 1.20 -3.75 -5.71
C PHE A 126 0.16 -4.47 -6.56
N ASN A 127 -0.09 -5.75 -6.24
CA ASN A 127 -1.03 -6.58 -7.00
C ASN A 127 -2.44 -6.66 -6.40
N GLY A 128 -2.78 -5.78 -5.44
CA GLY A 128 -4.05 -5.85 -4.70
C GLY A 128 -3.97 -6.60 -3.36
N GLU A 129 -2.94 -7.43 -3.14
CA GLU A 129 -2.78 -8.23 -1.92
C GLU A 129 -1.41 -8.01 -1.25
N VAL A 130 -0.35 -7.96 -2.05
CA VAL A 130 1.03 -7.86 -1.60
C VAL A 130 1.79 -6.81 -2.40
N TRP A 131 2.72 -6.15 -1.71
CA TRP A 131 3.71 -5.30 -2.35
C TRP A 131 4.94 -6.11 -2.69
N ALA A 132 5.49 -5.87 -3.88
CA ALA A 132 6.81 -6.32 -4.28
C ALA A 132 7.74 -5.10 -4.32
N VAL A 133 8.91 -5.20 -3.70
CA VAL A 133 9.88 -4.10 -3.63
C VAL A 133 11.26 -4.62 -3.99
N GLY A 134 11.93 -3.99 -4.95
CA GLY A 134 13.33 -4.29 -5.24
C GLY A 134 14.22 -3.80 -4.11
N VAL A 135 15.07 -4.67 -3.54
CA VAL A 135 15.94 -4.37 -2.38
C VAL A 135 17.31 -5.03 -2.55
N ALA A 136 18.28 -4.61 -1.76
CA ALA A 136 19.48 -5.42 -1.53
C ALA A 136 19.11 -6.59 -0.60
N CYS A 137 19.31 -7.84 -1.02
CA CYS A 137 19.17 -9.00 -0.14
C CYS A 137 20.54 -9.27 0.52
N SER A 138 20.79 -8.70 1.71
CA SER A 138 21.99 -8.98 2.52
C SER A 138 21.88 -10.36 3.19
N GLN A 139 22.05 -11.44 2.44
CA GLN A 139 22.13 -12.79 3.01
C GLN A 139 23.41 -13.48 2.54
N VAL A 140 24.14 -14.07 3.49
CA VAL A 140 25.45 -14.75 3.28
C VAL A 140 25.38 -15.82 2.18
N ARG A 141 24.20 -16.41 1.94
CA ARG A 141 24.00 -17.46 0.93
C ARG A 141 23.80 -16.96 -0.51
N ASN A 142 23.60 -15.65 -0.73
CA ASN A 142 23.26 -15.09 -2.05
C ASN A 142 24.37 -14.21 -2.63
N ILE A 143 25.62 -14.66 -2.54
CA ILE A 143 26.82 -13.91 -2.99
C ILE A 143 26.71 -13.48 -4.47
N PHE A 144 26.10 -14.32 -5.32
CA PHE A 144 25.96 -14.05 -6.76
C PHE A 144 24.70 -13.26 -7.13
N SER A 145 23.78 -13.05 -6.19
CA SER A 145 22.55 -12.26 -6.41
C SER A 145 22.24 -11.44 -5.17
N PRO A 146 23.08 -10.43 -4.86
CA PRO A 146 22.92 -9.58 -3.68
C PRO A 146 21.69 -8.66 -3.76
N TYR A 147 20.97 -8.65 -4.88
CA TYR A 147 19.73 -7.90 -5.06
C TYR A 147 18.57 -8.82 -5.35
N GLY A 148 17.38 -8.41 -4.93
CA GLY A 148 16.20 -9.23 -5.08
C GLY A 148 14.91 -8.50 -4.81
N ILE A 149 13.81 -9.24 -4.83
CA ILE A 149 12.48 -8.70 -4.62
C ILE A 149 11.96 -9.14 -3.26
N ARG A 150 11.71 -8.18 -2.37
CA ARG A 150 11.07 -8.38 -1.08
C ARG A 150 9.56 -8.31 -1.24
N MET A 151 8.88 -9.34 -0.77
CA MET A 151 7.43 -9.34 -0.67
C MET A 151 6.98 -8.75 0.68
N LEU A 152 5.90 -7.98 0.70
CA LEU A 152 5.36 -7.33 1.89
C LEU A 152 3.83 -7.41 1.90
N THR A 153 3.25 -7.59 3.08
CA THR A 153 1.81 -7.34 3.29
C THR A 153 1.66 -6.11 4.16
N ILE A 154 0.87 -5.15 3.68
CA ILE A 154 0.60 -3.90 4.38
C ILE A 154 -0.91 -3.69 4.38
N SER A 155 -1.53 -3.87 5.54
CA SER A 155 -2.96 -3.62 5.78
C SER A 155 -3.14 -2.68 6.97
N ARG A 156 -4.39 -2.33 7.33
CA ARG A 156 -4.63 -1.55 8.56
C ARG A 156 -4.22 -2.30 9.83
N GLN A 157 -4.27 -3.62 9.82
CA GLN A 157 -4.03 -4.46 10.99
C GLN A 157 -2.66 -5.15 10.96
N GLU A 158 -2.08 -5.36 9.78
CA GLU A 158 -0.89 -6.17 9.59
C GLU A 158 0.19 -5.42 8.81
N PHE A 159 1.43 -5.50 9.28
CA PHE A 159 2.63 -5.19 8.51
C PHE A 159 3.56 -6.39 8.60
N LYS A 160 3.75 -7.11 7.49
CA LYS A 160 4.53 -8.35 7.46
C LYS A 160 5.56 -8.35 6.34
N LEU A 161 6.82 -8.44 6.73
CA LEU A 161 7.94 -8.75 5.84
C LEU A 161 7.84 -10.22 5.44
N ARG A 162 7.71 -10.49 4.14
CA ARG A 162 7.74 -11.84 3.57
C ARG A 162 9.12 -12.13 2.98
N GLU A 163 9.25 -13.24 2.27
CA GLU A 163 10.49 -13.72 1.67
C GLU A 163 11.14 -12.70 0.71
N CYS A 164 12.48 -12.72 0.62
CA CYS A 164 13.28 -12.03 -0.40
C CYS A 164 13.58 -13.04 -1.48
N TYR A 165 13.27 -12.74 -2.74
CA TYR A 165 13.70 -13.56 -3.86
C TYR A 165 15.00 -12.99 -4.43
N PRO A 166 16.16 -13.65 -4.27
CA PRO A 166 17.45 -13.18 -4.76
C PRO A 166 17.55 -13.40 -6.27
N LEU A 167 17.03 -12.45 -7.05
CA LEU A 167 16.80 -12.60 -8.48
C LEU A 167 17.85 -11.86 -9.34
N HIS A 168 18.58 -10.90 -8.76
CA HIS A 168 19.42 -9.98 -9.51
C HIS A 168 20.82 -9.82 -8.91
N SER A 169 21.82 -9.62 -9.77
CA SER A 169 23.18 -9.29 -9.34
C SER A 169 23.44 -7.78 -9.25
N GLY A 170 22.44 -6.97 -9.61
CA GLY A 170 22.45 -5.52 -9.59
C GLY A 170 21.10 -4.96 -9.18
N ARG A 171 21.02 -3.65 -8.93
CA ARG A 171 19.80 -2.99 -8.43
C ARG A 171 18.65 -3.16 -9.40
N SER A 172 17.52 -3.67 -8.90
CA SER A 172 16.27 -3.72 -9.67
C SER A 172 15.71 -2.31 -9.87
N ARG A 173 15.41 -1.96 -11.11
CA ARG A 173 14.75 -0.70 -11.51
C ARG A 173 13.31 -0.92 -11.98
N VAL A 174 12.98 -2.17 -12.30
CA VAL A 174 11.66 -2.61 -12.73
C VAL A 174 11.20 -3.68 -11.76
N VAL A 175 9.99 -3.49 -11.22
CA VAL A 175 9.23 -4.45 -10.42
C VAL A 175 7.78 -4.18 -10.78
N VAL A 176 7.14 -5.05 -11.54
CA VAL A 176 5.79 -4.83 -12.07
C VAL A 176 5.03 -6.15 -12.11
N PHE A 177 3.92 -6.22 -11.37
CA PHE A 177 3.02 -7.37 -11.44
C PHE A 177 2.28 -7.41 -12.77
N SER A 178 1.99 -8.62 -13.25
CA SER A 178 1.12 -8.79 -14.40
C SER A 178 -0.30 -8.39 -14.03
N PRO A 179 -0.96 -7.51 -14.80
CA PRO A 179 -2.39 -7.22 -14.60
C PRO A 179 -3.28 -8.38 -15.08
N PHE A 180 -2.70 -9.40 -15.72
CA PHE A 180 -3.39 -10.58 -16.24
C PHE A 180 -3.26 -11.79 -15.30
N GLU A 181 -2.21 -11.83 -14.48
CA GLU A 181 -1.96 -12.90 -13.50
C GLU A 181 -1.21 -12.32 -12.27
N SER A 182 -1.91 -12.13 -11.15
CA SER A 182 -1.40 -11.36 -10.00
C SER A 182 -0.17 -11.97 -9.30
N SER A 183 0.10 -13.26 -9.51
CA SER A 183 1.28 -13.98 -8.99
C SER A 183 2.54 -13.79 -9.86
N LEU A 184 2.36 -13.32 -11.10
CA LEU A 184 3.43 -13.17 -12.08
C LEU A 184 4.06 -11.78 -11.97
N LEU A 185 5.39 -11.74 -11.86
CA LEU A 185 6.15 -10.52 -11.62
C LEU A 185 7.24 -10.33 -12.66
N LEU A 186 7.23 -9.20 -13.34
CA LEU A 186 8.33 -8.71 -14.17
C LEU A 186 9.33 -7.94 -13.31
N SER A 187 10.61 -8.27 -13.41
CA SER A 187 11.68 -7.47 -12.83
C SER A 187 12.89 -7.33 -13.75
N GLY A 188 13.67 -6.27 -13.55
CA GLY A 188 14.87 -5.99 -14.33
C GLY A 188 15.64 -4.81 -13.78
N GLY A 189 16.91 -4.66 -14.17
CA GLY A 189 17.69 -3.54 -13.66
C GLY A 189 19.12 -3.43 -14.16
N GLU A 190 20.00 -3.00 -13.25
CA GLU A 190 21.39 -2.64 -13.53
C GLU A 190 22.28 -3.83 -13.90
N ASP A 191 21.84 -5.05 -13.60
CA ASP A 191 22.48 -6.30 -14.04
C ASP A 191 22.21 -6.65 -15.52
N LYS A 192 21.52 -5.76 -16.25
CA LYS A 192 21.26 -5.90 -17.70
C LYS A 192 20.43 -7.13 -18.03
N ARG A 193 19.64 -7.59 -17.05
CA ARG A 193 18.72 -8.71 -17.20
C ARG A 193 17.31 -8.22 -16.94
N ALA A 194 16.37 -8.82 -17.65
CA ALA A 194 14.96 -8.81 -17.30
C ALA A 194 14.53 -10.25 -17.06
N LEU A 195 13.60 -10.45 -16.14
CA LEU A 195 13.06 -11.76 -15.84
C LEU A 195 11.60 -11.66 -15.45
N VAL A 196 10.88 -12.75 -15.71
CA VAL A 196 9.54 -12.99 -15.20
C VAL A 196 9.65 -14.09 -14.16
N SER A 197 9.13 -13.84 -12.97
CA SER A 197 9.13 -14.80 -11.87
C SER A 197 7.73 -14.99 -11.30
N MET A 198 7.50 -16.16 -10.71
CA MET A 198 6.29 -16.45 -9.95
C MET A 198 6.69 -17.07 -8.62
N ASN A 199 6.35 -16.40 -7.51
CA ASN A 199 6.72 -16.82 -6.15
C ASN A 199 8.22 -17.13 -6.00
N GLY A 200 9.08 -16.29 -6.61
CA GLY A 200 10.53 -16.44 -6.58
C GLY A 200 11.13 -17.41 -7.60
N ALA A 201 10.32 -18.26 -8.24
CA ALA A 201 10.79 -19.12 -9.32
C ALA A 201 10.87 -18.34 -10.63
N VAL A 202 12.05 -18.31 -11.25
CA VAL A 202 12.25 -17.69 -12.58
C VAL A 202 11.53 -18.53 -13.63
N ARG A 203 10.56 -17.92 -14.30
CA ARG A 203 9.82 -18.50 -15.43
C ARG A 203 10.47 -18.14 -16.75
N ARG A 204 10.89 -16.89 -16.89
CA ARG A 204 11.59 -16.42 -18.09
C ARG A 204 12.68 -15.41 -17.75
N GLN A 205 13.66 -15.29 -18.63
CA GLN A 205 14.79 -14.39 -18.46
C GLN A 205 15.35 -14.01 -19.83
N TRP A 206 15.71 -12.73 -19.95
CA TRP A 206 16.41 -12.19 -21.10
C TRP A 206 17.64 -11.41 -20.66
N LYS A 207 18.68 -11.48 -21.48
CA LYS A 207 19.86 -10.61 -21.38
C LYS A 207 19.67 -9.46 -22.35
N MET A 208 19.84 -8.24 -21.88
CA MET A 208 19.53 -7.08 -22.71
C MET A 208 20.56 -6.87 -23.82
N PRO A 209 20.12 -6.49 -25.04
CA PRO A 209 21.01 -6.15 -26.14
C PRO A 209 22.04 -5.09 -25.74
N ASN A 210 23.23 -5.16 -26.35
CA ASN A 210 24.32 -4.19 -26.17
C ASN A 210 24.73 -3.97 -24.71
N GLU A 211 24.49 -4.95 -23.84
CA GLU A 211 24.84 -4.89 -22.42
C GLU A 211 24.20 -3.68 -21.70
N LYS A 212 23.00 -3.26 -22.12
CA LYS A 212 22.33 -2.09 -21.57
C LYS A 212 21.43 -2.44 -20.39
N PRO A 213 21.43 -1.63 -19.32
CA PRO A 213 20.56 -1.87 -18.17
C PRO A 213 19.10 -1.64 -18.54
N VAL A 214 18.20 -2.40 -17.88
CA VAL A 214 16.76 -2.17 -17.96
C VAL A 214 16.41 -1.00 -17.06
N TRP A 215 15.73 0.01 -17.59
CA TRP A 215 15.31 1.17 -16.81
C TRP A 215 13.83 1.15 -16.51
N THR A 216 13.03 0.63 -17.44
CA THR A 216 11.57 0.59 -17.34
C THR A 216 11.02 -0.68 -17.98
N GLY A 217 9.83 -1.09 -17.57
CA GLY A 217 9.12 -2.18 -18.22
C GLY A 217 7.65 -2.20 -17.85
N CYS A 218 6.83 -2.78 -18.70
CA CYS A 218 5.41 -3.00 -18.45
C CYS A 218 4.90 -4.21 -19.23
N TRP A 219 3.75 -4.74 -18.81
CA TRP A 219 3.04 -5.80 -19.53
C TRP A 219 2.22 -5.19 -20.67
N THR A 220 2.39 -5.71 -21.88
CA THR A 220 1.58 -5.33 -23.06
C THR A 220 0.48 -6.34 -23.37
N SER A 221 0.61 -7.56 -22.87
CA SER A 221 -0.45 -8.59 -22.87
C SER A 221 -0.10 -9.66 -21.83
N ALA A 222 -0.95 -10.69 -21.66
CA ALA A 222 -0.69 -11.77 -20.70
C ALA A 222 0.63 -12.52 -20.95
N ASN A 223 1.09 -12.57 -22.20
CA ASN A 223 2.32 -13.26 -22.60
C ASN A 223 3.36 -12.32 -23.21
N ARG A 224 3.25 -10.99 -23.05
CA ARG A 224 4.22 -10.04 -23.60
C ARG A 224 4.57 -8.92 -22.64
N VAL A 225 5.82 -8.52 -22.69
CA VAL A 225 6.36 -7.40 -21.91
C VAL A 225 7.13 -6.46 -22.82
N ALA A 226 6.98 -5.16 -22.59
CA ALA A 226 7.81 -4.13 -23.19
C ALA A 226 8.85 -3.65 -22.18
N LEU A 227 10.10 -3.50 -22.63
CA LEU A 227 11.25 -3.11 -21.82
C LEU A 227 11.93 -1.88 -22.43
N GLY A 228 12.07 -0.82 -21.64
CA GLY A 228 12.83 0.38 -22.00
C GLY A 228 14.22 0.36 -21.38
N LEU A 229 15.23 0.58 -22.21
CA LEU A 229 16.64 0.46 -21.82
C LEU A 229 17.31 1.82 -21.56
N GLY A 230 18.47 1.77 -20.91
CA GLY A 230 19.28 2.94 -20.60
C GLY A 230 19.88 3.66 -21.81
N ASP A 231 19.89 3.05 -23.00
CA ASP A 231 20.32 3.69 -24.25
C ASP A 231 19.15 4.26 -25.07
N GLY A 232 17.94 4.21 -24.55
CA GLY A 232 16.76 4.74 -25.23
C GLY A 232 16.08 3.79 -26.19
N ARG A 233 16.48 2.52 -26.21
CA ARG A 233 15.83 1.48 -27.02
C ARG A 233 14.65 0.88 -26.26
N VAL A 234 13.62 0.47 -27.00
CA VAL A 234 12.44 -0.19 -26.43
C VAL A 234 12.15 -1.47 -27.20
N PHE A 235 12.08 -2.57 -26.48
CA PHE A 235 11.88 -3.90 -27.05
C PHE A 235 10.65 -4.57 -26.45
N GLU A 236 9.97 -5.39 -27.25
CA GLU A 236 8.95 -6.31 -26.76
C GLU A 236 9.49 -7.73 -26.75
N TYR A 237 9.16 -8.49 -25.70
CA TYR A 237 9.53 -9.90 -25.57
C TYR A 237 8.28 -10.74 -25.31
N ALA A 238 8.26 -11.94 -25.88
CA ALA A 238 7.27 -12.96 -25.59
C ALA A 238 7.71 -13.79 -24.37
N VAL A 239 6.81 -13.97 -23.40
CA VAL A 239 7.07 -14.69 -22.14
C VAL A 239 7.03 -16.20 -22.33
N ASP A 240 6.17 -16.66 -23.24
CA ASP A 240 5.91 -18.07 -23.57
C ASP A 240 6.85 -18.63 -24.66
N SER A 241 7.71 -17.78 -25.23
CA SER A 241 8.70 -18.19 -26.23
C SER A 241 10.01 -18.62 -25.58
N ASP A 242 10.64 -19.63 -26.18
CA ASP A 242 12.01 -20.02 -25.85
C ASP A 242 13.06 -19.09 -26.47
N SER A 243 12.65 -18.19 -27.37
CA SER A 243 13.54 -17.19 -27.94
C SER A 243 14.00 -16.19 -26.89
N THR A 244 15.31 -15.92 -26.88
CA THR A 244 15.90 -14.83 -26.09
C THR A 244 15.87 -13.48 -26.82
N GLU A 245 15.50 -13.48 -28.09
CA GLU A 245 15.47 -12.29 -28.94
C GLU A 245 14.14 -11.52 -28.79
N PRO A 246 14.17 -10.19 -28.94
CA PRO A 246 12.96 -9.40 -28.92
C PRO A 246 12.06 -9.74 -30.12
N ILE A 247 10.76 -9.85 -29.87
CA ILE A 247 9.76 -10.04 -30.94
C ILE A 247 9.45 -8.73 -31.67
N ARG A 248 9.84 -7.59 -31.08
CA ARG A 248 9.67 -6.26 -31.66
C ARG A 248 10.69 -5.28 -31.11
N ASP A 249 11.14 -4.39 -31.99
CA ASP A 249 11.90 -3.20 -31.65
C ASP A 249 11.06 -1.96 -31.97
N TYR A 250 10.50 -1.33 -30.95
CA TYR A 250 9.65 -0.15 -31.11
C TYR A 250 10.43 1.06 -31.63
N THR A 251 11.74 1.13 -31.40
CA THR A 251 12.54 2.30 -31.79
C THR A 251 13.40 2.07 -33.03
N GLN A 252 13.26 0.92 -33.70
CA GLN A 252 13.80 0.62 -35.04
C GLN A 252 15.30 0.96 -35.22
N GLY A 253 16.15 0.46 -34.34
CA GLY A 253 17.57 0.78 -34.29
C GLY A 253 17.92 2.09 -33.55
N VAL A 254 16.98 3.00 -33.34
CA VAL A 254 17.26 4.38 -32.91
C VAL A 254 17.03 4.55 -31.41
N GLY A 255 18.08 4.88 -30.65
CA GLY A 255 18.02 5.18 -29.22
C GLY A 255 19.11 6.18 -28.84
N HIS A 256 18.76 7.19 -28.03
CA HIS A 256 19.70 8.26 -27.66
C HIS A 256 19.63 8.66 -26.19
N LEU A 257 18.44 8.60 -25.58
CA LEU A 257 18.21 9.04 -24.21
C LEU A 257 17.54 7.91 -23.43
N PRO A 258 17.94 7.67 -22.17
CA PRO A 258 17.35 6.62 -21.36
C PRO A 258 15.83 6.70 -21.31
N ILE A 259 15.18 5.54 -21.41
CA ILE A 259 13.74 5.45 -21.21
C ILE A 259 13.43 5.53 -19.72
N ILE A 260 12.62 6.52 -19.35
CA ILE A 260 12.25 6.81 -17.95
C ILE A 260 10.83 6.40 -17.62
N PHE A 261 10.00 6.12 -18.63
CA PHE A 261 8.67 5.57 -18.43
C PHE A 261 8.26 4.65 -19.58
N THR A 262 7.60 3.53 -19.22
CA THR A 262 6.81 2.70 -20.13
C THR A 262 5.48 2.40 -19.47
N GLY A 263 4.38 2.54 -20.19
CA GLY A 263 3.05 2.18 -19.71
C GLY A 263 2.18 1.71 -20.86
N PHE A 264 1.40 0.67 -20.65
CA PHE A 264 0.50 0.15 -21.66
C PHE A 264 -0.95 0.44 -21.29
N ASP A 265 -1.69 1.03 -22.22
CA ASP A 265 -3.14 1.12 -22.16
C ASP A 265 -3.74 0.01 -23.02
N PRO A 266 -4.34 -1.02 -22.40
CA PRO A 266 -4.91 -2.13 -23.14
C PRO A 266 -6.21 -1.77 -23.87
N SER A 267 -6.94 -0.74 -23.41
CA SER A 267 -8.22 -0.36 -24.04
C SER A 267 -8.00 0.19 -25.44
N SER A 268 -6.91 0.92 -25.65
CA SER A 268 -6.51 1.46 -26.94
C SER A 268 -5.38 0.67 -27.62
N SER A 269 -4.89 -0.39 -26.96
CA SER A 269 -3.69 -1.15 -27.35
C SER A 269 -2.49 -0.24 -27.64
N THR A 270 -2.27 0.72 -26.74
CA THR A 270 -1.24 1.76 -26.90
C THR A 270 -0.13 1.60 -25.88
N LEU A 271 1.11 1.52 -26.36
CA LEU A 271 2.30 1.62 -25.52
C LEU A 271 2.77 3.07 -25.46
N LEU A 272 2.78 3.66 -24.27
CA LEU A 272 3.37 4.95 -23.96
C LEU A 272 4.82 4.77 -23.53
N VAL A 273 5.72 5.55 -24.11
CA VAL A 273 7.15 5.55 -23.83
C VAL A 273 7.61 6.98 -23.63
N ALA A 274 8.31 7.24 -22.53
CA ALA A 274 8.94 8.53 -22.29
C ALA A 274 10.45 8.41 -22.08
N SER A 275 11.18 9.36 -22.65
CA SER A 275 12.54 9.73 -22.26
C SER A 275 12.52 11.16 -21.71
N PHE A 276 13.67 11.68 -21.28
CA PHE A 276 13.75 13.07 -20.78
C PHE A 276 13.31 14.16 -21.75
N LYS A 277 13.36 13.91 -23.07
CA LYS A 277 13.01 14.91 -24.10
C LYS A 277 11.79 14.55 -24.95
N LYS A 278 11.30 13.31 -24.87
CA LYS A 278 10.27 12.80 -25.78
C LYS A 278 9.23 11.97 -25.03
N LEU A 279 7.97 12.17 -25.37
CA LEU A 279 6.86 11.27 -25.05
C LEU A 279 6.26 10.77 -26.35
N ILE A 280 6.19 9.45 -26.51
CA ILE A 280 5.76 8.79 -27.74
C ILE A 280 4.72 7.73 -27.38
N ALA A 281 3.65 7.66 -28.17
CA ALA A 281 2.70 6.57 -28.17
C ALA A 281 2.93 5.65 -29.38
N PHE A 282 2.99 4.35 -29.15
CA PHE A 282 3.00 3.32 -30.18
C PHE A 282 1.65 2.63 -30.19
N ARG A 283 0.95 2.66 -31.32
CA ARG A 283 -0.38 2.05 -31.48
C ARG A 283 -0.53 1.55 -32.91
N ASN A 284 -0.93 0.28 -33.08
CA ASN A 284 -1.17 -0.35 -34.38
C ASN A 284 -0.01 -0.14 -35.37
N GLU A 285 1.23 -0.46 -34.95
CA GLU A 285 2.47 -0.24 -35.72
C GLU A 285 2.78 1.21 -36.10
N ARG A 286 2.02 2.18 -35.61
CA ARG A 286 2.23 3.61 -35.85
C ARG A 286 2.81 4.30 -34.62
N VAL A 287 3.63 5.29 -34.90
CA VAL A 287 4.31 6.13 -33.90
C VAL A 287 3.63 7.48 -33.85
N PHE A 288 3.22 7.90 -32.65
CA PHE A 288 2.56 9.16 -32.39
C PHE A 288 3.39 9.96 -31.37
N PRO A 289 4.20 10.93 -31.82
CA PRO A 289 4.87 11.85 -30.91
C PRO A 289 3.83 12.68 -30.16
N LEU A 290 3.83 12.61 -28.83
CA LEU A 290 2.91 13.37 -27.97
C LEU A 290 3.59 14.61 -27.38
N LEU A 291 4.89 14.51 -27.09
CA LEU A 291 5.75 15.62 -26.71
C LEU A 291 7.11 15.43 -27.38
N ASN A 292 7.61 16.48 -28.01
CA ASN A 292 8.96 16.51 -28.55
C ASN A 292 9.57 17.87 -28.23
N ASN A 293 10.43 17.92 -27.21
CA ASN A 293 11.27 19.09 -26.98
C ASN A 293 12.48 18.99 -27.93
N ALA A 294 12.21 19.22 -29.21
CA ALA A 294 13.24 19.59 -30.16
C ALA A 294 13.45 21.09 -29.98
N ASP A 295 14.28 21.46 -29.00
CA ASP A 295 15.05 22.71 -28.89
C ASP A 295 15.57 22.83 -27.44
N GLY A 296 16.91 22.82 -27.29
CA GLY A 296 17.63 22.84 -26.02
C GLY A 296 18.89 21.98 -26.03
#